data_AF-A0AAJ0D792-F1
#
_entry.id   AF-A0AAJ0D792-F1
#
_cell.length_a   1.000
_cell.length_b   1.000
_cell.length_c   1.000
_cell.angle_alpha   90.00
_cell.angle_beta   90.00
_cell.angle_gamma   90.00
#
_symmetry.space_group_name_H-M   'P 1'
#
loop_
_entity.id
_entity.type
_entity.pdbx_description
1 polymer ?
#
loop_
_entity_poly.entity_id
_entity_poly.type
_entity_poly.pdbx_seq_one_letter_code
_entity_poly.pdbx_strand_id
1 'polypeptide(L)'
;MNERPSKWSINDREPLDRWHWMGGKVVLLGDAAHAMLPHLGAGAGQSLEDGWVLGRAVGEYLRSDGQGSSHFESLESTAALYQAVRLPRAQKTQATSRAAGDTYEMQAPDMLEKSFEECCGLIAERTREMMKWVWEEDLDAAYEKVSDEGLHAEGRPNGEDSQQRAHISTDGEARPAP
;
A
#
# COMPACT_ATOMS: atom_id res chain seq x y z
N MET A 1 30.39 0.84 21.05
CA MET A 1 29.24 1.62 20.52
C MET A 1 29.82 2.62 19.54
N ASN A 2 29.28 2.78 18.33
CA ASN A 2 29.87 3.71 17.35
C ASN A 2 29.74 5.15 17.89
N GLU A 3 30.84 5.91 17.93
CA GLU A 3 30.89 7.25 18.52
C GLU A 3 30.12 8.31 17.70
N ARG A 4 29.63 7.93 16.51
CA ARG A 4 28.84 8.79 15.62
C ARG A 4 27.58 8.05 15.15
N PRO A 5 26.43 8.23 15.81
CA PRO A 5 25.18 7.65 15.33
C PRO A 5 24.76 8.27 13.99
N SER A 6 24.03 7.51 13.19
CA SER A 6 23.40 8.01 11.96
C SER A 6 22.02 8.59 12.27
N LYS A 7 21.63 9.61 11.51
CA LYS A 7 20.29 10.22 11.57
C LYS A 7 19.59 9.96 10.23
N TRP A 8 18.36 9.46 10.30
CA TRP A 8 17.57 9.08 9.12
C TRP A 8 16.25 9.83 9.14
N SER A 9 15.93 10.52 8.04
CA SER A 9 14.58 11.05 7.82
C SER A 9 13.70 9.92 7.30
N ILE A 10 12.64 9.61 8.04
CA ILE A 10 11.66 8.60 7.66
C ILE A 10 10.61 9.28 6.80
N ASN A 11 10.38 8.75 5.60
CA ASN A 11 9.40 9.28 4.65
C ASN A 11 8.54 8.14 4.12
N ASP A 12 7.27 8.45 3.85
CA ASP A 12 6.38 7.61 3.05
C ASP A 12 5.71 8.48 1.97
N ARG A 13 4.60 8.00 1.38
CA ARG A 13 3.87 8.70 0.33
C ARG A 13 2.37 8.52 0.47
N GLU A 14 1.60 9.42 -0.12
CA GLU A 14 0.16 9.19 -0.26
C GLU A 14 -0.11 7.94 -1.11
N PRO A 15 -1.17 7.16 -0.77
CA PRO A 15 -1.64 6.05 -1.57
C PRO A 15 -1.81 6.41 -3.04
N LEU A 16 -1.32 5.54 -3.92
CA LEU A 16 -1.57 5.64 -5.36
C LEU A 16 -2.90 4.97 -5.70
N ASP A 17 -3.64 5.52 -6.66
CA ASP A 17 -4.89 4.91 -7.16
C ASP A 17 -4.67 3.92 -8.32
N ARG A 18 -3.48 3.94 -8.91
CA ARG A 18 -3.14 3.18 -10.12
C ARG A 18 -1.70 2.70 -10.10
N TRP A 19 -1.50 1.43 -10.43
CA TRP A 19 -0.22 0.72 -10.39
C TRP A 19 0.21 0.14 -11.75
N HIS A 20 -0.60 0.27 -12.81
CA HIS A 20 -0.24 -0.26 -14.13
C HIS A 20 -0.53 0.70 -15.29
N TRP A 21 0.34 0.75 -16.31
CA TRP A 21 0.23 1.63 -17.49
C TRP A 21 0.58 0.89 -18.78
N MET A 22 0.41 1.58 -19.91
CA MET A 22 0.80 1.09 -21.24
C MET A 22 0.16 -0.25 -21.62
N GLY A 23 -1.12 -0.44 -21.28
CA GLY A 23 -1.84 -1.70 -21.49
C GLY A 23 -1.28 -2.85 -20.65
N GLY A 24 -0.87 -2.58 -19.41
CA GLY A 24 -0.33 -3.57 -18.48
C GLY A 24 1.16 -3.90 -18.65
N LYS A 25 1.85 -3.24 -19.59
CA LYS A 25 3.29 -3.48 -19.86
C LYS A 25 4.23 -2.82 -18.83
N VAL A 26 3.71 -1.90 -18.03
CA VAL A 26 4.45 -1.25 -16.95
C VAL A 26 3.63 -1.41 -15.68
N VAL A 27 4.22 -1.98 -14.63
CA VAL A 27 3.58 -2.25 -13.34
C VAL A 27 4.51 -1.79 -12.21
N LEU A 28 3.96 -1.13 -11.18
CA LEU A 28 4.67 -0.80 -9.94
C LEU A 28 4.43 -1.88 -8.89
N LEU A 29 5.46 -2.16 -8.09
CA LEU A 29 5.41 -3.01 -6.91
C LEU A 29 6.42 -2.51 -5.86
N GLY A 30 6.31 -3.02 -4.63
CA GLY A 30 7.14 -2.61 -3.49
C GLY A 30 7.02 -1.12 -3.18
N ASP A 31 8.09 -0.51 -2.66
CA ASP A 31 8.10 0.91 -2.28
C ASP A 31 7.73 1.86 -3.43
N ALA A 32 7.96 1.46 -4.69
CA ALA A 32 7.56 2.26 -5.83
C ALA A 32 6.02 2.41 -5.91
N ALA A 33 5.27 1.39 -5.49
CA ALA A 33 3.82 1.39 -5.40
C ALA A 33 3.30 1.89 -4.03
N HIS A 34 3.94 1.47 -2.93
CA HIS A 34 3.36 1.60 -1.58
C HIS A 34 4.39 1.85 -0.47
N ALA A 35 5.41 2.69 -0.72
CA ALA A 35 6.33 3.13 0.34
C ALA A 35 5.54 3.58 1.60
N MET A 36 5.97 3.08 2.76
CA MET A 36 5.25 3.21 4.03
C MET A 36 6.22 3.49 5.18
N LEU A 37 5.69 4.05 6.26
CA LEU A 37 6.46 4.18 7.49
C LEU A 37 6.84 2.79 8.05
N PRO A 38 7.96 2.67 8.77
CA PRO A 38 8.49 1.37 9.19
C PRO A 38 7.87 0.85 10.50
N HIS A 39 6.88 1.54 11.08
CA HIS A 39 6.34 1.23 12.42
C HIS A 39 5.80 -0.20 12.57
N LEU A 40 5.30 -0.81 11.48
CA LEU A 40 4.84 -2.20 11.48
C LEU A 40 5.91 -3.21 11.07
N GLY A 41 7.03 -2.77 10.49
CA GLY A 41 8.02 -3.67 9.88
C GLY A 41 7.48 -4.49 8.69
N ALA A 42 6.36 -4.09 8.08
CA ALA A 42 5.62 -4.90 7.09
C ALA A 42 5.98 -4.61 5.62
N GLY A 43 6.75 -3.56 5.31
CA GLY A 43 6.99 -3.12 3.92
C GLY A 43 7.68 -4.17 3.04
N ALA A 44 8.69 -4.87 3.57
CA ALA A 44 9.34 -5.95 2.84
C ALA A 44 8.38 -7.13 2.59
N GLY A 45 7.54 -7.46 3.57
CA GLY A 45 6.48 -8.48 3.42
C GLY A 45 5.50 -8.10 2.31
N GLN A 46 5.03 -6.86 2.28
CA GLN A 46 4.15 -6.36 1.22
C GLN A 46 4.78 -6.46 -0.18
N SER A 47 6.09 -6.22 -0.29
CA SER A 47 6.83 -6.38 -1.54
C SER A 47 6.93 -7.86 -1.99
N LEU A 48 7.06 -8.79 -1.04
CA LEU A 48 7.05 -10.23 -1.35
C LEU A 48 5.67 -10.69 -1.81
N GLU A 49 4.60 -10.22 -1.15
CA GLU A 49 3.22 -10.48 -1.57
C GLU A 49 2.94 -9.95 -2.99
N ASP A 50 3.50 -8.80 -3.35
CA ASP A 50 3.39 -8.30 -4.72
C ASP A 50 4.02 -9.23 -5.75
N GLY A 51 5.24 -9.69 -5.46
CA GLY A 51 5.95 -10.61 -6.34
C GLY A 51 5.20 -11.93 -6.50
N TRP A 52 4.59 -12.43 -5.42
CA TRP A 52 3.73 -13.61 -5.45
C TRP A 52 2.52 -13.41 -6.36
N VAL A 53 1.71 -12.38 -6.11
CA VAL A 53 0.46 -12.14 -6.85
C VAL A 53 0.74 -11.81 -8.31
N LEU A 54 1.70 -10.93 -8.59
CA LEU A 54 2.05 -10.56 -9.96
C LEU A 54 2.64 -11.76 -10.72
N GLY A 55 3.54 -12.52 -10.09
CA GLY A 55 4.14 -13.70 -10.69
C GLY A 55 3.11 -14.79 -11.00
N ARG A 56 2.14 -14.99 -10.09
CA ARG A 56 1.00 -15.88 -10.29
C ARG A 56 0.13 -15.44 -11.47
N ALA A 57 -0.30 -14.19 -11.48
CA ALA A 57 -1.16 -13.63 -12.54
C ALA A 57 -0.49 -13.71 -13.92
N VAL A 58 0.80 -13.35 -14.02
CA VAL A 58 1.57 -13.47 -15.26
C VAL A 58 1.75 -14.95 -15.65
N GLY A 59 1.97 -15.83 -14.69
CA GLY A 59 2.07 -17.27 -14.94
C GLY A 59 0.78 -17.88 -15.48
N GLU A 60 -0.38 -17.43 -15.00
CA GLU A 60 -1.69 -17.84 -15.51
C GLU A 60 -1.94 -17.27 -16.92
N TYR A 61 -1.62 -15.99 -17.13
CA TYR A 61 -1.63 -15.36 -18.46
C TYR A 61 -0.78 -16.11 -19.50
N LEU A 62 0.43 -16.53 -19.15
CA LEU A 62 1.32 -17.24 -20.08
C LEU A 62 0.87 -18.68 -20.39
N ARG A 63 0.04 -19.27 -19.53
CA ARG A 63 -0.52 -20.61 -19.72
C ARG A 63 -1.89 -20.58 -20.39
N SER A 64 -2.55 -19.42 -20.45
CA SER A 64 -3.84 -19.30 -21.12
C SER A 64 -3.64 -19.53 -22.62
N ASP A 65 -4.41 -20.45 -23.19
CA ASP A 65 -4.40 -20.77 -24.63
C ASP A 65 -5.42 -19.91 -25.40
N GLY A 66 -5.86 -18.81 -24.80
CA GLY A 66 -6.99 -18.00 -25.27
C GLY A 66 -8.35 -18.54 -24.84
N GLN A 67 -8.43 -19.63 -24.06
CA GLN A 67 -9.63 -20.10 -23.39
C GLN A 67 -9.44 -20.01 -21.87
N GLY A 68 -10.09 -19.04 -21.21
CA GLY A 68 -9.90 -18.82 -19.76
C GLY A 68 -10.63 -17.59 -19.22
N SER A 69 -10.33 -17.25 -17.96
CA SER A 69 -10.90 -16.06 -17.28
C SER A 69 -10.53 -14.76 -18.02
N SER A 70 -11.47 -13.79 -18.03
CA SER A 70 -11.30 -12.46 -18.65
C SER A 70 -10.04 -11.71 -18.16
N HIS A 71 -9.57 -12.02 -16.95
CA HIS A 71 -8.35 -11.44 -16.38
C HIS A 71 -7.06 -11.86 -17.11
N PHE A 72 -7.09 -12.94 -17.90
CA PHE A 72 -5.91 -13.50 -18.58
C PHE A 72 -5.99 -13.39 -20.10
N GLU A 73 -6.91 -12.58 -20.61
CA GLU A 73 -7.03 -12.29 -22.05
C GLU A 73 -5.94 -11.31 -22.55
N SER A 74 -5.40 -10.47 -21.67
CA SER A 74 -4.41 -9.46 -22.01
C SER A 74 -3.53 -9.09 -20.82
N LEU A 75 -2.35 -8.52 -21.09
CA LEU A 75 -1.50 -7.95 -20.03
C LEU A 75 -2.23 -6.85 -19.24
N GLU A 76 -3.14 -6.10 -19.87
CA GLU A 76 -3.90 -5.05 -19.18
C GLU A 76 -4.86 -5.64 -18.14
N SER A 77 -5.62 -6.66 -18.53
CA SER A 77 -6.54 -7.35 -17.63
C SER A 77 -5.81 -8.11 -16.52
N THR A 78 -4.63 -8.66 -16.81
CA THR A 78 -3.77 -9.33 -15.83
C THR A 78 -3.16 -8.36 -14.83
N ALA A 79 -2.68 -7.20 -15.30
CA ALA A 79 -2.17 -6.16 -14.42
C ALA A 79 -3.27 -5.52 -13.56
N ALA A 80 -4.50 -5.42 -14.10
CA ALA A 80 -5.67 -4.97 -13.35
C ALA A 80 -6.06 -5.95 -12.24
N LEU A 81 -5.98 -7.26 -12.47
CA LEU A 81 -6.17 -8.29 -11.43
C LEU A 81 -5.14 -8.10 -10.30
N TYR A 82 -3.86 -7.98 -10.64
CA TYR A 82 -2.79 -7.73 -9.66
C TYR A 82 -3.09 -6.49 -8.80
N GLN A 83 -3.47 -5.38 -9.43
CA GLN A 83 -3.82 -4.16 -8.71
C GLN A 83 -5.05 -4.37 -7.81
N ALA A 84 -6.10 -5.01 -8.30
CA ALA A 84 -7.33 -5.22 -7.54
C ALA A 84 -7.10 -6.07 -6.28
N VAL A 85 -6.21 -7.07 -6.35
CA VAL A 85 -5.83 -7.89 -5.19
C VAL A 85 -4.94 -7.11 -4.20
N ARG A 86 -3.95 -6.38 -4.72
CA ARG A 86 -2.87 -5.82 -3.87
C ARG A 86 -3.13 -4.41 -3.36
N LEU A 87 -3.83 -3.59 -4.13
CA LEU A 87 -4.05 -2.18 -3.80
C LEU A 87 -4.74 -1.99 -2.44
N PRO A 88 -5.88 -2.64 -2.13
CA PRO A 88 -6.57 -2.42 -0.85
C PRO A 88 -5.71 -2.83 0.34
N ARG A 89 -4.97 -3.94 0.20
CA ARG A 89 -4.11 -4.50 1.25
C ARG A 89 -2.88 -3.63 1.53
N ALA A 90 -2.21 -3.16 0.49
CA ALA A 90 -1.06 -2.27 0.64
C ALA A 90 -1.46 -0.91 1.24
N GLN A 91 -2.58 -0.33 0.78
CA GLN A 91 -3.09 0.94 1.33
C GLN A 91 -3.50 0.80 2.80
N LYS A 92 -4.17 -0.30 3.17
CA LYS A 92 -4.48 -0.61 4.58
C LYS A 92 -3.19 -0.72 5.41
N THR A 93 -2.12 -1.28 4.86
CA THR A 93 -0.81 -1.38 5.54
C THR A 93 -0.18 -0.01 5.75
N GLN A 94 -0.16 0.85 4.72
CA GLN A 94 0.33 2.23 4.82
C GLN A 94 -0.42 3.01 5.93
N ALA A 95 -1.76 2.98 5.91
CA ALA A 95 -2.58 3.66 6.90
C ALA A 95 -2.36 3.11 8.32
N THR A 96 -2.30 1.79 8.47
CA THR A 96 -2.05 1.15 9.78
C THR A 96 -0.67 1.51 10.31
N SER A 97 0.34 1.65 9.43
CA SER A 97 1.69 2.03 9.85
C SER A 97 1.80 3.49 10.32
N ARG A 98 1.02 4.40 9.73
CA ARG A 98 0.88 5.78 10.25
C ARG A 98 0.22 5.77 11.63
N ALA A 99 -0.92 5.11 11.75
CA ALA A 99 -1.66 5.01 13.02
C ALA A 99 -0.86 4.32 14.14
N ALA A 100 0.01 3.37 13.79
CA ALA A 100 0.94 2.74 14.72
C ALA A 100 1.97 3.75 15.26
N GLY A 101 2.56 4.58 14.40
CA GLY A 101 3.45 5.67 14.81
C GLY A 101 2.76 6.62 15.79
N ASP A 102 1.59 7.12 15.43
CA ASP A 102 0.79 8.00 16.30
C ASP A 102 0.46 7.33 17.65
N THR A 103 0.19 6.02 17.63
CA THR A 103 -0.07 5.24 18.85
C THR A 103 1.17 5.11 19.72
N TYR A 104 2.33 4.79 19.13
CA TYR A 104 3.59 4.60 19.87
C TYR A 104 4.07 5.90 20.51
N GLU A 105 3.83 7.03 19.86
CA GLU A 105 4.21 8.36 20.32
C GLU A 105 3.13 9.05 21.17
N MET A 106 2.02 8.35 21.46
CA MET A 106 0.86 8.88 22.19
C MET A 106 0.27 10.15 21.55
N GLN A 107 0.38 10.27 20.22
CA GLN A 107 -0.13 11.38 19.40
C GLN A 107 -1.46 11.04 18.72
N ALA A 108 -1.99 9.84 18.91
CA ALA A 108 -3.32 9.51 18.40
C ALA A 108 -4.38 10.47 18.99
N PRO A 109 -5.39 10.91 18.20
CA PRO A 109 -6.34 11.92 18.65
C PRO A 109 -7.05 11.62 19.98
N ASP A 110 -7.32 10.35 20.27
CA ASP A 110 -7.97 9.90 21.49
C ASP A 110 -7.01 9.72 22.68
N MET A 111 -5.71 9.99 22.50
CA MET A 111 -4.66 9.91 23.53
C MET A 111 -4.18 11.28 24.02
N LEU A 112 -4.44 12.37 23.28
CA LEU A 112 -3.85 13.69 23.55
C LEU A 112 -4.18 14.26 24.94
N GLU A 113 -5.36 13.95 25.48
CA GLU A 113 -5.82 14.43 26.79
C GLU A 113 -5.74 13.35 27.90
N LYS A 114 -5.14 12.20 27.60
CA LYS A 114 -5.03 11.07 28.52
C LYS A 114 -3.74 11.13 29.32
N SER A 115 -3.79 10.57 30.52
CA SER A 115 -2.58 10.33 31.31
C SER A 115 -1.69 9.28 30.64
N PHE A 116 -0.40 9.29 30.99
CA PHE A 116 0.56 8.31 30.50
C PHE A 116 0.13 6.85 30.79
N GLU A 117 -0.49 6.59 31.94
CA GLU A 117 -0.95 5.26 32.34
C GLU A 117 -2.14 4.78 31.49
N GLU A 118 -3.09 5.68 31.19
CA GLU A 118 -4.19 5.39 30.26
C GLU A 118 -3.67 5.13 28.84
N CYS A 119 -2.71 5.93 28.36
CA CYS A 119 -2.07 5.72 27.05
C CYS A 119 -1.34 4.38 26.99
N CYS A 120 -0.61 3.99 28.04
CA CYS A 120 0.03 2.67 28.12
C CYS A 120 -0.97 1.53 27.98
N GLY A 121 -2.14 1.64 28.62
CA GLY A 121 -3.22 0.66 28.48
C GLY A 121 -3.72 0.53 27.03
N LEU A 122 -3.95 1.66 26.36
CA LEU A 122 -4.38 1.70 24.97
C LEU A 122 -3.32 1.16 23.99
N ILE A 123 -2.04 1.50 24.20
CA ILE A 123 -0.93 0.96 23.39
C ILE A 123 -0.90 -0.57 23.54
N ALA A 124 -1.01 -1.08 24.77
CA ALA A 124 -0.98 -2.52 25.03
C ALA A 124 -2.16 -3.25 24.38
N GLU A 125 -3.34 -2.63 24.30
CA GLU A 125 -4.49 -3.18 23.58
C GLU A 125 -4.26 -3.16 22.07
N ARG A 126 -3.95 -2.00 21.49
CA ARG A 126 -3.79 -1.82 20.04
C ARG A 126 -2.69 -2.68 19.45
N THR A 127 -1.56 -2.80 20.15
CA THR A 127 -0.41 -3.59 19.68
C THR A 127 -0.71 -5.09 19.59
N ARG A 128 -1.68 -5.61 20.35
CA ARG A 128 -2.11 -7.02 20.22
C ARG A 128 -2.90 -7.27 18.94
N GLU A 129 -3.65 -6.28 18.46
CA GLU A 129 -4.62 -6.45 17.39
C GLU A 129 -4.12 -5.93 16.03
N MET A 130 -3.30 -4.87 16.00
CA MET A 130 -3.00 -4.11 14.79
C MET A 130 -2.34 -4.92 13.66
N MET A 131 -1.59 -5.98 13.98
CA MET A 131 -0.88 -6.81 13.00
C MET A 131 -1.63 -8.09 12.62
N LYS A 132 -2.70 -8.47 13.35
CA LYS A 132 -3.36 -9.76 13.14
C LYS A 132 -3.84 -9.93 11.71
N TRP A 133 -4.50 -8.92 11.16
CA TRP A 133 -4.98 -8.96 9.78
C TRP A 133 -3.82 -9.08 8.75
N VAL A 134 -2.65 -8.51 9.04
CA VAL A 134 -1.47 -8.64 8.17
C VAL A 134 -1.02 -10.09 8.14
N TRP A 135 -1.05 -10.79 9.28
CA TRP A 135 -0.54 -12.15 9.42
C TRP A 135 -1.56 -13.25 9.14
N GLU A 136 -2.85 -12.98 9.35
CA GLU A 136 -3.92 -13.98 9.31
C GLU A 136 -4.74 -13.95 8.02
N GLU A 137 -4.77 -12.83 7.28
CA GLU A 137 -5.48 -12.77 6.00
C GLU A 137 -4.80 -13.68 4.96
N ASP A 138 -5.61 -14.49 4.28
CA ASP A 138 -5.17 -15.40 3.23
C ASP A 138 -5.09 -14.68 1.88
N LEU A 139 -3.86 -14.50 1.40
CA LEU A 139 -3.58 -13.82 0.13
C LEU A 139 -4.06 -14.64 -1.08
N ASP A 140 -4.01 -15.97 -1.01
CA ASP A 140 -4.49 -16.81 -2.10
C ASP A 140 -6.01 -16.76 -2.18
N ALA A 141 -6.71 -16.82 -1.04
CA ALA A 141 -8.16 -16.63 -1.03
C ALA A 141 -8.58 -15.26 -1.58
N ALA A 142 -7.82 -14.19 -1.28
CA ALA A 142 -8.04 -12.87 -1.85
C ALA A 142 -7.81 -12.86 -3.38
N TYR A 143 -6.80 -13.58 -3.87
CA TYR A 143 -6.54 -13.74 -5.30
C TYR A 143 -7.70 -14.44 -6.03
N GLU A 144 -8.12 -15.60 -5.52
CA GLU A 144 -9.20 -16.38 -6.16
C GLU A 144 -10.49 -15.58 -6.23
N LYS A 145 -10.83 -14.88 -5.14
CA LYS A 145 -12.03 -14.04 -5.09
C LYS A 145 -12.06 -13.04 -6.24
N VAL A 146 -10.97 -12.30 -6.46
CA VAL A 146 -10.94 -11.29 -7.53
C VAL A 146 -10.87 -11.96 -8.91
N SER A 147 -10.14 -13.07 -9.05
CA SER A 147 -10.04 -13.82 -10.30
C SER A 147 -11.38 -14.41 -10.77
N ASP A 148 -12.23 -14.84 -9.82
CA ASP A 148 -13.54 -15.44 -10.07
C ASP A 148 -14.63 -14.40 -10.35
N GLU A 149 -14.55 -13.21 -9.75
CA GLU A 149 -15.54 -12.14 -9.93
C GLU A 149 -15.56 -11.59 -11.37
N GLY A 150 -14.52 -11.83 -12.17
CA GLY A 150 -14.39 -11.37 -13.54
C GLY A 150 -14.22 -9.84 -13.62
N LEU A 151 -13.75 -9.33 -14.76
CA LEU A 151 -13.70 -7.89 -14.98
C LEU A 151 -15.12 -7.37 -15.23
N HIS A 152 -15.81 -6.93 -14.18
CA HIS A 152 -16.88 -5.96 -14.37
C HIS A 152 -16.26 -4.70 -14.98
N ALA A 153 -16.73 -4.33 -16.18
CA ALA A 153 -16.29 -3.16 -16.91
C ALA A 153 -16.74 -1.88 -16.21
N GLU A 154 -16.24 -1.60 -15.01
CA GLU A 154 -16.45 -0.32 -14.34
C GLU A 154 -15.28 0.61 -14.64
N GLY A 155 -15.60 1.63 -15.45
CA GLY A 155 -14.95 2.94 -15.40
C GLY A 155 -13.48 2.97 -15.84
N ARG A 156 -13.23 2.94 -17.15
CA ARG A 156 -12.05 3.64 -17.69
C ARG A 156 -12.11 5.08 -17.18
N PRO A 157 -11.13 5.58 -16.42
CA PRO A 157 -11.04 7.01 -16.19
C PRO A 157 -10.76 7.63 -17.57
N ASN A 158 -11.66 8.48 -18.05
CA ASN A 158 -11.41 9.29 -19.24
C ASN A 158 -10.05 9.99 -19.05
N GLY A 159 -9.15 9.77 -20.01
CA GLY A 159 -7.77 10.25 -19.98
C GLY A 159 -7.62 11.75 -20.20
N GLU A 160 -8.54 12.55 -19.68
CA GLU A 160 -8.63 13.99 -19.89
C GLU A 160 -9.07 14.67 -18.58
N ASP A 161 -8.22 14.66 -17.53
CA ASP A 161 -8.31 15.72 -16.50
C ASP A 161 -7.11 15.85 -15.53
N SER A 162 -6.00 15.15 -15.77
CA SER A 162 -4.83 15.20 -14.87
C SER A 162 -3.80 16.31 -15.18
N GLN A 163 -4.12 17.27 -16.06
CA GLN A 163 -3.20 18.38 -16.38
C GLN A 163 -3.50 19.71 -15.68
N GLN A 164 -4.48 19.81 -14.79
CA GLN A 164 -4.74 21.07 -14.06
C GLN A 164 -4.85 20.86 -12.56
N ARG A 165 -3.70 20.62 -11.90
CA ARG A 165 -3.42 21.01 -10.51
C ARG A 165 -1.96 20.74 -10.16
N ALA A 166 -1.07 21.51 -10.79
CA ALA A 166 0.31 21.67 -10.35
C ALA A 166 0.71 23.15 -10.48
N HIS A 167 0.04 24.02 -9.72
CA HIS A 167 0.59 25.32 -9.36
C HIS A 167 0.68 25.38 -7.84
N ILE A 168 1.77 24.82 -7.32
CA ILE A 168 2.26 25.17 -5.99
C ILE A 168 3.12 26.42 -6.20
N SER A 169 2.64 27.52 -5.63
CA SER A 169 3.35 28.79 -5.50
C SER A 169 4.64 28.56 -4.72
N THR A 170 5.79 28.74 -5.36
CA THR A 170 7.07 28.82 -4.67
C THR A 170 7.24 30.21 -4.11
N ASP A 171 6.70 30.46 -2.92
CA ASP A 171 7.12 31.58 -2.05
C ASP A 171 6.68 31.26 -0.62
N GLY A 172 7.64 30.95 0.24
CA GLY A 172 7.40 30.54 1.62
C GLY A 172 8.71 30.26 2.35
N GLU A 173 9.27 31.34 2.89
CA GLU A 173 10.48 31.47 3.69
C GLU A 173 10.90 30.24 4.52
N ALA A 174 12.17 29.88 4.39
CA ALA A 174 12.83 28.91 5.26
C ALA A 174 12.81 29.40 6.71
N ARG A 175 12.17 28.64 7.61
CA ARG A 175 12.36 28.81 9.06
C ARG A 175 13.75 28.31 9.45
N PRO A 176 14.51 29.04 10.27
CA PRO A 176 15.76 28.54 10.82
C PRO A 176 15.48 27.46 11.86
N ALA A 177 16.25 26.36 11.80
CA ALA A 177 16.26 25.30 12.80
C ALA A 177 16.97 25.77 14.08
N PRO A 178 16.62 25.21 15.27
CA PRO A 178 17.27 25.53 16.54
C PRO A 178 18.73 25.07 16.61
#